data_AF-A0A3D0YT64-F1
#
_entry.id   AF-A0A3D0YT64-F1
#
_cell.length_a   1.000
_cell.length_b   1.000
_cell.length_c   1.000
_cell.angle_alpha   90.00
_cell.angle_beta   90.00
_cell.angle_gamma   90.00
#
_symmetry.space_group_name_H-M   'P 1'
#
loop_
_entity.id
_entity.type
_entity.pdbx_description
1 polymer ?
#
loop_
_entity_poly.entity_id
_entity_poly.type
_entity_poly.pdbx_seq_one_letter_code
_entity_poly.pdbx_strand_id
1 'polypeptide(L)'
;MKDLAQIFDRIQEKSKKMKDIKSSIRDALDTTPGFKDVMEELKTIRARKAALELAVKEQFNAELGELEELKIDIDSDREMLSDLALTQMMKGETIELKDKYDTSYEPVFKVNFRKLN
;
A
#
# COMPACT_ATOMS: atom_id res chain seq x y z
N MET A 1 -6.14 -7.27 -31.74
CA MET A 1 -6.29 -6.73 -30.38
C MET A 1 -6.19 -7.89 -29.41
N LYS A 2 -5.32 -7.84 -28.40
CA LYS A 2 -5.29 -8.87 -27.35
C LYS A 2 -6.49 -8.62 -26.44
N ASP A 3 -7.34 -9.63 -26.31
CA ASP A 3 -8.56 -9.57 -25.51
C ASP A 3 -8.18 -9.34 -24.02
N LEU A 4 -8.88 -8.43 -23.34
CA LEU A 4 -8.66 -8.10 -21.93
C LEU A 4 -8.71 -9.36 -21.06
N ALA A 5 -9.58 -10.30 -21.40
CA ALA A 5 -9.68 -11.61 -20.76
C ALA A 5 -8.38 -12.43 -20.87
N GLN A 6 -7.75 -12.47 -22.05
CA GLN A 6 -6.50 -13.22 -22.25
C GLN A 6 -5.32 -12.64 -21.47
N ILE A 7 -5.27 -11.32 -21.30
CA ILE A 7 -4.24 -10.68 -20.46
C ILE A 7 -4.48 -11.00 -18.98
N PHE A 8 -5.75 -10.96 -18.55
CA PHE A 8 -6.15 -11.31 -17.19
C PHE A 8 -5.82 -12.76 -16.84
N ASP A 9 -6.16 -13.71 -17.71
CA ASP A 9 -5.86 -15.14 -17.52
C ASP A 9 -4.36 -15.41 -17.46
N ARG A 10 -3.58 -14.77 -18.33
CA ARG A 10 -2.11 -14.87 -18.29
C ARG A 10 -1.52 -14.32 -17.00
N ILE A 11 -2.12 -13.28 -16.41
CA ILE A 11 -1.70 -12.75 -15.10
C ILE A 11 -2.04 -13.76 -14.00
N GLN A 12 -3.23 -14.36 -14.04
CA GLN A 12 -3.65 -15.39 -13.08
C GLN A 12 -2.69 -16.60 -13.09
N GLU A 13 -2.36 -17.13 -14.27
CA GLU A 13 -1.44 -18.27 -14.39
C GLU A 13 -0.04 -17.96 -13.86
N LYS A 14 0.50 -16.78 -14.21
CA LYS A 14 1.82 -16.36 -13.70
C LYS A 14 1.80 -16.16 -12.18
N SER A 15 0.70 -15.64 -11.65
CA SER A 15 0.53 -15.46 -10.20
C SER A 15 0.46 -16.81 -9.47
N LYS A 16 -0.20 -17.81 -10.05
CA LYS A 16 -0.22 -19.18 -9.53
C LYS A 16 1.18 -19.80 -9.51
N LYS A 17 1.90 -19.76 -10.64
CA LYS A 17 3.28 -20.25 -10.72
C LYS A 17 4.21 -19.55 -9.71
N MET A 18 4.04 -18.25 -9.52
CA MET A 18 4.79 -17.50 -8.50
C MET A 18 4.50 -18.01 -7.09
N LYS A 19 3.23 -18.31 -6.76
CA LYS A 19 2.86 -18.87 -5.45
C LYS A 19 3.50 -20.24 -5.24
N ASP A 20 3.46 -21.11 -6.25
CA ASP A 20 4.02 -22.46 -6.18
C ASP A 20 5.53 -22.43 -5.92
N ILE A 21 6.27 -21.55 -6.63
CA ILE A 21 7.71 -21.34 -6.41
C ILE A 21 7.97 -20.82 -5.00
N LYS A 22 7.17 -19.86 -4.52
CA LYS A 22 7.31 -19.32 -3.16
C LYS A 22 7.05 -20.36 -2.09
N SER A 23 6.09 -21.27 -2.27
CA SER A 23 5.87 -22.37 -1.33
C SER A 23 7.05 -23.34 -1.31
N SER A 24 7.57 -23.74 -2.48
CA SER A 24 8.72 -24.65 -2.53
C SER A 24 9.97 -24.08 -1.85
N ILE A 25 10.21 -22.76 -2.00
CA ILE A 25 11.30 -22.08 -1.29
C ILE A 25 11.06 -22.08 0.22
N ARG A 26 9.83 -21.85 0.68
CA ARG A 26 9.48 -21.90 2.11
C ARG A 26 9.73 -23.30 2.68
N ASP A 27 9.29 -24.34 1.99
CA ASP A 27 9.47 -25.72 2.42
C ASP A 27 10.97 -26.10 2.50
N ALA A 28 11.77 -25.60 1.56
CA ALA A 28 13.23 -25.75 1.58
C ALA A 28 13.89 -25.01 2.77
N LEU A 29 13.40 -23.82 3.12
CA LEU A 29 13.87 -23.08 4.28
C LEU A 29 13.53 -23.81 5.59
N ASP A 30 12.30 -24.32 5.71
CA ASP A 30 11.84 -25.04 6.91
C ASP A 30 12.58 -26.36 7.17
N THR A 31 13.17 -26.94 6.12
CA THR A 31 13.99 -28.16 6.20
C THR A 31 15.49 -27.87 6.38
N THR A 32 15.91 -26.61 6.28
CA THR A 32 17.32 -26.22 6.45
C THR A 32 17.72 -26.26 7.93
N PRO A 33 18.80 -26.98 8.29
CA PRO A 33 19.29 -27.03 9.67
C PRO A 33 19.66 -25.62 10.19
N GLY A 34 19.29 -25.31 11.42
CA GLY A 34 19.56 -23.99 12.03
C GLY A 34 18.57 -22.88 11.63
N PHE A 35 17.76 -23.05 10.58
CA PHE A 35 16.74 -22.06 10.22
C PHE A 35 15.69 -21.90 11.32
N LYS A 36 15.27 -23.01 11.94
CA LYS A 36 14.31 -22.99 13.05
C LYS A 36 14.86 -22.25 14.27
N ASP A 37 16.14 -22.43 14.59
CA ASP A 37 16.77 -21.78 15.73
C ASP A 37 16.86 -20.26 15.52
N VAL A 38 17.30 -19.84 14.33
CA VAL A 38 17.32 -18.42 13.94
C VAL A 38 15.90 -17.83 13.94
N MET A 39 14.89 -18.60 13.54
CA MET A 39 13.49 -18.15 13.57
C MET A 39 12.95 -17.97 14.98
N GLU A 40 13.35 -18.82 15.94
CA GLU A 40 13.00 -18.66 17.35
C GLU A 40 13.71 -17.45 17.97
N GLU A 41 15.00 -17.27 17.69
CA GLU A 41 15.72 -16.04 18.09
C GLU A 41 15.04 -14.79 17.52
N LEU A 42 14.65 -14.83 16.25
CA LEU A 42 13.92 -13.74 15.60
C LEU A 42 12.57 -13.45 16.28
N LYS A 43 11.85 -14.47 16.74
CA LYS A 43 10.60 -14.27 17.51
C LYS A 43 10.86 -13.54 18.82
N THR A 44 11.90 -13.92 19.56
CA THR A 44 12.25 -13.24 20.82
C THR A 44 12.67 -11.80 20.59
N ILE A 45 13.46 -11.53 19.55
CA ILE A 45 13.87 -10.17 19.16
C ILE A 45 12.65 -9.35 18.74
N ARG A 46 11.71 -9.93 17.96
CA ARG A 46 10.47 -9.27 17.55
C ARG A 46 9.57 -8.95 18.74
N ALA A 47 9.43 -9.86 19.69
CA ALA A 47 8.67 -9.61 20.91
C ALA A 47 9.28 -8.47 21.73
N ARG A 48 10.61 -8.45 21.88
CA ARG A 48 11.33 -7.37 22.56
C ARG A 48 11.18 -6.03 21.83
N LYS A 49 11.28 -6.04 20.50
CA LYS A 49 11.04 -4.85 19.65
C LYS A 49 9.61 -4.33 19.85
N ALA A 50 8.61 -5.21 19.79
CA ALA A 50 7.21 -4.83 19.96
C ALA A 50 6.94 -4.23 21.36
N ALA A 51 7.56 -4.77 22.41
CA ALA A 51 7.46 -4.21 23.75
C ALA A 51 8.04 -2.78 23.84
N LEU A 52 9.19 -2.54 23.21
CA LEU A 52 9.79 -1.20 23.13
C LEU A 52 8.93 -0.23 22.31
N GLU A 53 8.41 -0.67 21.16
CA GLU A 53 7.50 0.13 20.33
C GLU A 53 6.21 0.46 21.08
N LEU A 54 5.66 -0.48 21.86
CA LEU A 54 4.47 -0.24 22.68
C LEU A 54 4.76 0.79 23.76
N ALA A 55 5.88 0.66 24.48
CA ALA A 55 6.28 1.63 25.50
C ALA A 55 6.45 3.04 24.93
N VAL A 56 7.00 3.16 23.72
CA VAL A 56 7.10 4.46 23.02
C VAL A 56 5.71 4.94 22.60
N LYS A 57 4.86 4.08 22.01
CA LYS A 57 3.50 4.48 21.63
C LYS A 57 2.67 4.97 22.82
N GLU A 58 2.82 4.34 23.98
CA GLU A 58 2.16 4.79 25.22
C GLU A 58 2.64 6.18 25.66
N GLN A 59 3.93 6.49 25.47
CA GLN A 59 4.49 7.80 25.76
C GLN A 59 4.04 8.88 24.77
N PHE A 60 3.81 8.51 23.51
CA PHE A 60 3.44 9.44 22.41
C PHE A 60 1.95 9.34 22.03
N ASN A 61 1.08 8.90 22.95
CA ASN A 61 -0.31 8.61 22.63
C ASN A 61 -1.08 9.87 22.17
N ALA A 62 -0.70 11.05 22.68
CA ALA A 62 -1.29 12.33 22.26
C ALA A 62 -0.87 12.69 20.82
N GLU A 63 0.43 12.61 20.52
CA GLU A 63 0.98 12.89 19.19
C GLU A 63 0.50 11.87 18.14
N LEU A 64 0.25 10.62 18.55
CA LEU A 64 -0.37 9.62 17.68
C LEU A 64 -1.83 9.96 17.35
N GLY A 65 -2.58 10.50 18.31
CA GLY A 65 -3.93 11.02 18.07
C GLY A 65 -3.91 12.17 17.06
N GLU A 66 -3.02 13.15 17.26
CA GLU A 66 -2.84 14.26 16.31
C GLU A 66 -2.43 13.75 14.91
N LEU A 67 -1.57 12.73 14.84
CA LEU A 67 -1.17 12.13 13.57
C LEU A 67 -2.35 11.44 12.86
N GLU A 68 -3.21 10.75 13.60
CA GLU A 68 -4.41 10.12 13.04
C GLU A 68 -5.41 11.15 12.55
N GLU A 69 -5.63 12.24 13.30
CA GLU A 69 -6.48 13.36 12.88
C GLU A 69 -5.95 14.01 11.60
N LEU A 70 -4.67 14.38 11.56
CA LEU A 70 -4.03 14.94 10.38
C LEU A 70 -4.14 14.02 9.16
N LYS A 71 -4.07 12.70 9.38
CA LYS A 71 -4.23 11.73 8.30
C LYS A 71 -5.66 11.72 7.76
N ILE A 72 -6.66 11.75 8.64
CA ILE A 72 -8.08 11.82 8.24
C ILE A 72 -8.33 13.10 7.44
N ASP A 73 -7.84 14.23 7.93
CA ASP A 73 -7.99 15.53 7.27
C ASP A 73 -7.34 15.53 5.88
N ILE A 74 -6.11 15.02 5.77
CA ILE A 74 -5.41 14.91 4.47
C ILE A 74 -6.16 14.01 3.50
N ASP A 75 -6.68 12.88 3.96
CA ASP A 75 -7.40 11.94 3.09
C ASP A 75 -8.75 12.53 2.65
N SER A 76 -9.43 13.27 3.53
CA SER A 76 -10.64 14.05 3.19
C SER A 76 -10.34 15.15 2.17
N ASP A 77 -9.26 15.93 2.36
CA ASP A 77 -8.84 16.97 1.43
C ASP A 77 -8.45 16.40 0.06
N ARG A 78 -7.85 15.20 0.03
CA ARG A 78 -7.52 14.50 -1.22
C ARG A 78 -8.78 14.04 -1.97
N GLU A 79 -9.78 13.56 -1.27
CA GLU A 79 -11.07 13.18 -1.85
C GLU A 79 -11.74 14.43 -2.45
N MET A 80 -11.82 15.51 -1.68
CA MET A 80 -12.35 16.79 -2.14
C MET A 80 -11.58 17.34 -3.35
N LEU A 81 -10.24 17.28 -3.34
CA LEU A 81 -9.41 17.69 -4.48
C LEU A 81 -9.72 16.85 -5.73
N SER A 82 -9.92 15.55 -5.56
CA SER A 82 -10.26 14.64 -6.66
C SER A 82 -11.64 14.95 -7.23
N ASP A 83 -12.63 15.20 -6.38
CA ASP A 83 -13.99 15.55 -6.77
C ASP A 83 -14.05 16.89 -7.50
N LEU A 84 -13.31 17.88 -7.02
CA LEU A 84 -13.18 19.19 -7.66
C LEU A 84 -12.50 19.07 -9.03
N ALA A 85 -11.40 18.31 -9.12
CA ALA A 85 -10.72 18.06 -10.38
C ALA A 85 -11.63 17.31 -11.37
N LEU A 86 -12.34 16.27 -10.94
CA LEU A 86 -13.30 15.57 -11.80
C LEU A 86 -14.42 16.49 -12.27
N THR A 87 -14.96 17.34 -11.40
CA THR A 87 -16.02 18.31 -11.74
C THR A 87 -15.54 19.33 -12.77
N GLN A 88 -14.35 19.90 -12.61
CA GLN A 88 -13.76 20.85 -13.56
C GLN A 88 -13.47 20.19 -14.91
N MET A 89 -12.95 18.96 -14.90
CA MET A 89 -12.74 18.18 -16.12
C MET A 89 -14.06 17.91 -16.84
N MET A 90 -15.13 17.55 -16.12
CA MET A 90 -16.47 17.34 -16.70
C MET A 90 -17.06 18.61 -17.32
N LYS A 91 -16.68 19.80 -16.81
CA LYS A 91 -17.07 21.10 -17.38
C LYS A 91 -16.21 21.52 -18.58
N GLY A 92 -15.13 20.78 -18.88
CA GLY A 92 -14.20 21.08 -19.97
C GLY A 92 -13.12 22.11 -19.63
N GLU A 93 -12.88 22.36 -18.34
CA GLU A 93 -11.84 23.28 -17.86
C GLU A 93 -10.47 22.58 -17.82
N THR A 94 -9.39 23.30 -18.14
CA THR A 94 -8.00 22.81 -17.99
C THR A 94 -7.59 22.89 -16.53
N ILE A 95 -7.21 21.75 -15.96
CA ILE A 95 -6.84 21.65 -14.53
C ILE A 95 -5.32 21.71 -14.43
N GLU A 96 -4.83 22.86 -14.00
CA GLU A 96 -3.42 23.07 -13.66
C GLU A 96 -3.34 23.55 -12.21
N LEU A 97 -2.55 22.86 -11.40
CA LEU A 97 -2.29 23.25 -10.01
C LEU A 97 -0.89 23.88 -9.95
N LYS A 98 -0.76 25.05 -9.32
CA LYS A 98 0.53 25.66 -9.01
C LYS A 98 0.79 25.59 -7.51
N ASP A 99 1.97 25.12 -7.12
CA ASP A 99 2.39 25.16 -5.71
C ASP A 99 3.00 26.50 -5.29
N LYS A 100 3.44 26.58 -4.04
CA LYS A 100 4.08 27.77 -3.45
C LYS A 100 5.43 28.12 -4.10
N TYR A 101 5.98 27.26 -4.94
CA TYR A 101 7.25 27.41 -5.64
C TYR A 101 7.08 27.55 -7.16
N ASP A 102 5.85 27.84 -7.62
CA ASP A 102 5.48 27.98 -9.04
C ASP A 102 5.70 26.70 -9.88
N THR A 103 5.75 25.53 -9.23
CA THR A 103 5.76 24.25 -9.93
C THR A 103 4.34 23.91 -10.35
N SER A 104 4.14 23.59 -11.63
CA SER A 104 2.84 23.25 -12.20
C SER A 104 2.62 21.73 -12.20
N TYR A 105 1.43 21.29 -11.81
CA TYR A 105 1.01 19.90 -11.75
C TYR A 105 -0.24 19.68 -12.60
N GLU A 106 -0.25 18.55 -13.30
CA GLU A 106 -1.40 18.06 -14.07
C GLU A 106 -2.04 16.85 -13.37
N PRO A 107 -3.37 16.65 -13.50
CA PRO A 107 -4.05 15.51 -12.89
C PRO A 107 -3.72 14.21 -13.63
N VAL A 108 -3.36 13.16 -12.87
CA VAL A 108 -3.13 11.81 -13.40
C VAL A 108 -4.22 10.86 -12.91
N PHE A 109 -5.09 10.40 -13.82
CA PHE A 109 -6.17 9.48 -13.49
C PHE A 109 -5.74 8.01 -13.64
N LYS A 110 -5.98 7.19 -12.61
CA LYS A 110 -5.70 5.75 -12.62
C LYS A 110 -6.96 4.95 -12.34
N VAL A 111 -7.35 4.09 -13.28
CA VAL A 111 -8.47 3.16 -13.13
C VAL A 111 -7.96 1.82 -12.61
N ASN A 112 -8.53 1.34 -11.50
CA ASN A 112 -8.25 0.01 -10.96
C ASN A 112 -9.54 -0.82 -10.94
N PHE A 113 -9.46 -2.08 -11.34
CA PHE A 113 -10.59 -3.01 -11.29
C PHE A 113 -10.50 -3.89 -10.03
N ARG A 114 -11.60 -4.01 -9.29
CA ARG A 114 -11.74 -4.94 -8.16
C ARG A 114 -12.66 -6.08 -8.56
N LYS A 115 -12.35 -7.30 -8.10
CA LYS A 115 -13.23 -8.46 -8.26
C LYS A 115 -14.51 -8.24 -7.44
N LEU A 116 -15.66 -8.36 -8.08
CA LEU A 116 -16.96 -8.46 -7.41
C LEU A 116 -17.02 -9.83 -6.71
N ASN A 117 -17.27 -9.81 -5.39
CA ASN A 117 -17.58 -11.01 -4.61
C ASN A 117 -19.06 -11.31 -4.71
#